data_AF-A0A536XCC0-F1
#
_entry.id   AF-A0A536XCC0-F1
#
_cell.length_a   1.000
_cell.length_b   1.000
_cell.length_c   1.000
_cell.angle_alpha   90.00
_cell.angle_beta   90.00
_cell.angle_gamma   90.00
#
_symmetry.space_group_name_H-M   'P 1'
#
loop_
_entity.id
_entity.type
_entity.pdbx_description
1 polymer ?
#
loop_
_entity_poly.entity_id
_entity_poly.type
_entity_poly.pdbx_seq_one_letter_code
_entity_poly.pdbx_strand_id
1 'polypeptide(L)'
;MKHYNALSNQTTRRILPIACATALAVAFAVSLPAHAGQVTPPPVPPELKVDAGNHAFLVGHAIGTQNYVCAPSATGVAYVLFTPEATLYNDDGDQLITHFFSPNPDPRDPNISPAVVADGAIRATWVHSRDGSTVWAK
;
A
#
# COMPACT_ATOMS: atom_id res chain seq x y z
N MET A 1 -59.89 -16.00 -18.67
CA MET A 1 -58.78 -15.02 -18.54
C MET A 1 -57.79 -15.33 -17.38
N LYS A 2 -57.66 -16.57 -16.88
CA LYS A 2 -56.70 -16.91 -15.79
C LYS A 2 -55.45 -17.69 -16.24
N HIS A 3 -55.48 -18.36 -17.39
CA HIS A 3 -54.38 -19.22 -17.84
C HIS A 3 -53.20 -18.47 -18.51
N TYR A 4 -53.42 -17.26 -19.04
CA TYR A 4 -52.36 -16.48 -19.70
C TYR A 4 -51.31 -15.91 -18.72
N ASN A 5 -51.73 -15.56 -17.49
CA ASN A 5 -50.82 -14.99 -16.48
C ASN A 5 -49.88 -16.03 -15.86
N ALA A 6 -50.28 -17.30 -15.81
CA ALA A 6 -49.47 -18.38 -15.27
C ALA A 6 -48.30 -18.74 -16.19
N LEU A 7 -48.52 -18.75 -17.52
CA LEU A 7 -47.48 -19.04 -18.49
C LEU A 7 -46.40 -17.94 -18.50
N SER A 8 -46.82 -16.67 -18.52
CA SER A 8 -45.92 -15.49 -18.52
C SER A 8 -44.98 -15.45 -17.30
N ASN A 9 -45.52 -15.73 -16.11
CA ASN A 9 -44.73 -15.79 -14.87
C ASN A 9 -43.73 -16.94 -14.86
N GLN A 10 -44.05 -18.08 -15.50
CA GLN A 10 -43.18 -19.25 -15.54
C GLN A 10 -42.01 -19.08 -16.52
N THR A 11 -42.23 -18.41 -17.66
CA THR A 11 -41.16 -18.05 -18.61
C THR A 11 -40.22 -17.03 -18.01
N THR A 12 -40.74 -15.96 -17.41
CA THR A 12 -39.94 -14.89 -16.81
C THR A 12 -39.04 -15.40 -15.66
N ARG A 13 -39.57 -16.33 -14.84
CA ARG A 13 -38.84 -16.93 -13.71
C ARG A 13 -37.72 -17.90 -14.14
N ARG A 14 -37.77 -18.45 -15.35
CA ARG A 14 -36.72 -19.32 -15.92
C ARG A 14 -35.67 -18.55 -16.74
N ILE A 15 -36.04 -17.41 -17.32
CA ILE A 15 -35.13 -16.57 -18.10
C ILE A 15 -34.11 -15.87 -17.20
N LEU A 16 -34.55 -15.41 -16.02
CA LEU A 16 -33.69 -14.70 -15.06
C LEU A 16 -32.45 -15.50 -14.60
N PRO A 17 -32.56 -16.76 -14.14
CA PRO A 17 -31.38 -17.54 -13.72
C PRO A 17 -30.46 -17.89 -14.90
N ILE A 18 -31.00 -18.10 -16.10
CA ILE A 18 -30.20 -18.40 -17.31
C ILE A 18 -29.39 -17.16 -17.73
N ALA A 19 -30.01 -15.98 -17.73
CA ALA A 19 -29.35 -14.72 -18.04
C ALA A 19 -28.26 -14.38 -16.99
N CYS A 20 -28.51 -14.65 -15.71
CA CYS A 20 -27.49 -14.51 -14.66
C CYS A 20 -26.33 -15.48 -14.87
N ALA A 21 -26.59 -16.74 -15.20
CA ALA A 21 -25.55 -17.74 -15.43
C ALA A 21 -24.68 -17.40 -16.65
N THR A 22 -25.28 -16.92 -17.74
CA THR A 22 -24.53 -16.51 -18.93
C THR A 22 -23.70 -15.25 -18.68
N ALA A 23 -24.25 -14.25 -17.99
CA ALA A 23 -23.50 -13.05 -17.60
C ALA A 23 -22.29 -13.39 -16.71
N LEU A 24 -22.47 -14.32 -15.77
CA LEU A 24 -21.39 -14.78 -14.89
C LEU A 24 -20.30 -15.54 -15.67
N ALA A 25 -20.69 -16.44 -16.58
CA ALA A 25 -19.75 -17.18 -17.42
C ALA A 25 -18.93 -16.27 -18.35
N VAL A 26 -19.56 -15.23 -18.90
CA VAL A 26 -18.85 -14.21 -19.69
C VAL A 26 -17.87 -13.45 -18.81
N ALA A 27 -18.26 -13.01 -17.61
CA ALA A 27 -17.38 -12.29 -16.69
C ALA A 27 -16.10 -13.10 -16.33
N PHE A 28 -16.22 -14.41 -16.15
CA PHE A 28 -15.05 -15.30 -15.95
C PHE A 28 -14.24 -15.55 -17.23
N ALA A 29 -14.85 -15.50 -18.41
CA ALA A 29 -14.14 -15.69 -19.68
C ALA A 29 -13.32 -14.46 -20.11
N VAL A 30 -13.72 -13.24 -19.69
CA VAL A 30 -12.98 -11.99 -19.94
C VAL A 30 -12.03 -11.59 -18.80
N SER A 31 -11.89 -12.40 -17.74
CA SER A 31 -10.85 -12.12 -16.74
C SER A 31 -9.46 -12.42 -17.34
N LEU A 32 -8.84 -11.39 -17.92
CA LEU A 32 -7.45 -11.45 -18.33
C LEU A 32 -6.57 -11.61 -17.08
N PRO A 33 -5.56 -12.50 -17.09
CA PRO A 33 -4.61 -12.58 -16.00
C PRO A 33 -3.87 -11.25 -15.88
N ALA A 34 -4.08 -10.56 -14.75
CA ALA A 34 -3.30 -9.39 -14.38
C ALA A 34 -1.87 -9.86 -14.08
N HIS A 35 -0.99 -9.79 -15.07
CA HIS A 35 0.42 -10.01 -14.87
C HIS A 35 0.97 -8.73 -14.24
N ALA A 36 1.24 -8.75 -12.93
CA ALA A 36 2.07 -7.74 -12.32
C ALA A 36 3.43 -7.76 -13.05
N GLY A 37 3.85 -6.63 -13.61
CA GLY A 37 5.13 -6.52 -14.28
C GLY A 37 6.26 -6.93 -13.33
N GLN A 38 7.22 -7.70 -13.83
CA GLN A 38 8.39 -8.06 -13.03
C GLN A 38 9.20 -6.79 -12.71
N VAL A 39 9.24 -6.40 -11.44
CA VAL A 39 10.06 -5.27 -11.01
C VAL A 39 11.49 -5.75 -10.86
N THR A 40 12.40 -5.17 -11.67
CA THR A 40 13.83 -5.40 -11.51
C THR A 40 14.40 -4.31 -10.60
N PRO A 41 14.83 -4.64 -9.38
CA PRO A 41 15.43 -3.65 -8.50
C PRO A 41 16.79 -3.19 -9.07
N PRO A 42 17.19 -1.93 -8.82
CA PRO A 42 18.52 -1.47 -9.20
C PRO A 42 19.61 -2.25 -8.42
N PRO A 43 20.86 -2.29 -8.92
CA PRO A 43 21.97 -2.79 -8.14
C PRO A 43 22.11 -2.01 -6.83
N VAL A 44 22.16 -2.73 -5.70
CA VAL A 44 22.35 -2.13 -4.38
C VAL A 44 23.63 -2.65 -3.73
N PRO A 45 24.31 -1.83 -2.88
CA PRO A 45 25.40 -2.28 -2.03
C PRO A 45 25.02 -3.50 -1.18
N PRO A 46 25.99 -4.35 -0.77
CA PRO A 46 25.72 -5.54 0.04
C PRO A 46 24.91 -5.26 1.31
N GLU A 47 25.11 -4.10 1.94
CA GLU A 47 24.45 -3.70 3.18
C GLU A 47 22.96 -3.37 2.99
N LEU A 48 22.53 -3.14 1.75
CA LEU A 48 21.15 -2.80 1.38
C LEU A 48 20.44 -3.96 0.67
N LYS A 49 21.10 -5.12 0.50
CA LYS A 49 20.46 -6.30 -0.09
C LYS A 49 19.42 -6.85 0.88
N VAL A 50 18.21 -7.09 0.36
CA VAL A 50 17.18 -7.83 1.08
C VAL A 50 17.55 -9.31 1.20
N ASP A 51 17.02 -9.98 2.23
CA ASP A 51 17.24 -11.42 2.44
C ASP A 51 16.76 -12.24 1.24
N ALA A 52 17.39 -13.40 1.02
CA ALA A 52 17.01 -14.30 -0.05
C ALA A 52 15.53 -14.71 0.06
N GLY A 53 14.84 -14.77 -1.10
CA GLY A 53 13.41 -15.07 -1.18
C GLY A 53 12.50 -13.84 -1.27
N ASN A 54 13.01 -12.65 -0.93
CA ASN A 54 12.29 -11.40 -1.18
C ASN A 54 12.42 -10.99 -2.66
N HIS A 55 11.35 -10.44 -3.21
CA HIS A 55 11.31 -9.91 -4.57
C HIS A 55 10.65 -8.53 -4.58
N ALA A 56 11.15 -7.64 -5.45
CA ALA A 56 10.51 -6.36 -5.66
C ALA A 56 9.15 -6.58 -6.34
N PHE A 57 8.11 -5.92 -5.82
CA PHE A 57 6.74 -6.05 -6.32
C PHE A 57 6.09 -4.71 -6.69
N LEU A 58 6.67 -3.59 -6.24
CA LEU A 58 6.16 -2.23 -6.47
C LEU A 58 7.33 -1.25 -6.62
N VAL A 59 7.21 -0.32 -7.57
CA VAL A 59 8.10 0.85 -7.71
C VAL A 59 7.26 2.10 -7.49
N GLY A 60 7.75 3.03 -6.69
CA GLY A 60 7.16 4.35 -6.51
C GLY A 60 8.22 5.42 -6.61
N HIS A 61 7.92 6.49 -7.35
CA HIS A 61 8.79 7.65 -7.53
C HIS A 61 8.47 8.70 -6.48
N ALA A 62 9.41 8.90 -5.55
CA ALA A 62 9.23 9.80 -4.43
C ALA A 62 9.50 11.26 -4.82
N ILE A 63 8.61 12.16 -4.41
CA ILE A 63 8.84 13.61 -4.36
C ILE A 63 8.69 14.04 -2.91
N GLY A 64 9.70 14.70 -2.36
CA GLY A 64 9.68 15.09 -0.95
C GLY A 64 11.01 15.63 -0.45
N THR A 65 11.12 15.71 0.87
CA THR A 65 12.29 16.19 1.59
C THR A 65 12.77 15.18 2.62
N GLN A 66 14.04 15.32 2.96
CA GLN A 66 14.61 14.72 4.14
C GLN A 66 14.91 15.86 5.12
N ASN A 67 14.15 15.94 6.21
CA ASN A 67 14.21 17.05 7.13
C ASN A 67 15.28 16.75 8.19
N TYR A 68 16.19 17.71 8.39
CA TYR A 68 17.23 17.66 9.41
C TYR A 68 17.04 18.80 10.41
N VAL A 69 17.34 18.52 11.68
CA VAL A 69 17.43 19.53 12.73
C VAL A 69 18.90 19.83 13.02
N CYS A 70 19.23 21.12 13.16
CA CYS A 70 20.52 21.55 13.68
C CYS A 70 20.49 21.42 15.21
N ALA A 71 21.36 20.58 15.77
CA ALA A 71 21.41 20.28 17.20
C ALA A 71 22.85 20.41 17.73
N PRO A 72 23.03 20.74 19.03
CA PRO A 72 24.36 20.71 19.66
C PRO A 72 25.03 19.34 19.56
N SER A 73 26.36 19.32 19.40
CA SER A 73 27.21 18.14 19.39
C SER A 73 28.46 18.35 20.25
N ALA A 74 29.24 17.29 20.49
CA ALA A 74 30.45 17.37 21.32
C ALA A 74 31.49 18.39 20.82
N THR A 75 31.47 18.72 19.52
CA THR A 75 32.44 19.62 18.87
C THR A 75 31.78 20.86 18.24
N GLY A 76 30.49 21.10 18.49
CA GLY A 76 29.76 22.25 17.94
C GLY A 76 28.30 21.93 17.66
N VAL A 77 27.94 21.89 16.37
CA VAL A 77 26.59 21.51 15.91
C VAL A 77 26.64 20.30 14.99
N ALA A 78 25.57 19.53 14.95
CA ALA A 78 25.35 18.43 14.03
C ALA A 78 23.96 18.56 13.40
N TYR A 79 23.83 18.12 12.15
CA TYR A 79 22.54 17.94 11.50
C TYR A 79 22.06 16.52 11.79
N VAL A 80 20.99 16.41 12.57
CA VAL A 80 20.39 15.14 12.95
C VAL A 80 19.15 14.93 12.10
N LEU A 81 19.01 13.73 11.52
CA LEU A 81 17.81 13.38 10.76
C LEU A 81 16.58 13.54 11.67
N PHE A 82 15.65 14.40 11.25
CA PHE A 82 14.44 14.70 12.02
C PHE A 82 13.23 13.91 11.52
N THR A 83 12.93 13.94 10.22
CA THR A 83 11.85 13.15 9.61
C THR A 83 11.94 13.16 8.08
N PRO A 84 11.59 12.07 7.38
CA PRO A 84 11.21 12.15 5.99
C PRO A 84 9.84 12.84 5.85
N GLU A 85 9.60 13.42 4.68
CA GLU A 85 8.28 13.82 4.21
C GLU A 85 8.26 13.64 2.69
N ALA A 86 7.55 12.64 2.20
CA ALA A 86 7.48 12.40 0.76
C ALA A 86 6.17 11.75 0.34
N THR A 87 5.79 11.99 -0.91
CA THR A 87 4.73 11.28 -1.59
C THR A 87 5.34 10.47 -2.73
N LEU A 88 5.01 9.18 -2.80
CA LEU A 88 5.45 8.28 -3.85
C LEU A 88 4.34 8.12 -4.87
N TYR A 89 4.69 8.22 -6.15
CA TYR A 89 3.77 8.11 -7.29
C TYR A 89 4.12 6.92 -8.18
N ASN A 90 3.14 6.37 -8.89
CA ASN A 90 3.40 5.42 -9.98
C ASN A 90 3.85 6.16 -11.25
N ASP A 91 4.13 5.41 -12.31
CA ASP A 91 4.53 5.97 -13.62
C ASP A 91 3.43 6.84 -14.26
N ASP A 92 2.15 6.62 -13.90
CA ASP A 92 1.00 7.38 -14.39
C ASP A 92 0.73 8.67 -13.57
N GLY A 93 1.49 8.89 -12.48
CA GLY A 93 1.34 10.04 -11.58
C GLY A 93 0.29 9.87 -10.49
N ASP A 94 -0.30 8.69 -10.32
CA ASP A 94 -1.19 8.38 -9.19
C ASP A 94 -0.36 8.25 -7.90
N GLN A 95 -0.86 8.83 -6.82
CA GLN A 95 -0.25 8.65 -5.50
C GLN A 95 -0.39 7.20 -5.04
N LEU A 96 0.73 6.59 -4.69
CA LEU A 96 0.82 5.23 -4.14
C LEU A 96 0.95 5.25 -2.62
N ILE A 97 1.89 6.04 -2.09
CA ILE A 97 2.28 5.96 -0.67
C ILE A 97 2.60 7.37 -0.15
N THR A 98 2.19 7.65 1.09
CA THR A 98 2.72 8.78 1.87
C THR A 98 3.80 8.27 2.82
N HIS A 99 4.96 8.92 2.82
CA HIS A 99 6.11 8.57 3.63
C HIS A 99 6.44 9.67 4.65
N PHE A 100 6.44 9.34 5.94
CA PHE A 100 6.62 10.28 7.06
C PHE A 100 7.03 9.55 8.35
N PHE A 101 7.22 10.25 9.46
CA PHE A 101 7.41 9.64 10.78
C PHE A 101 6.10 9.47 11.55
N SER A 102 5.87 8.27 12.09
CA SER A 102 4.76 8.02 13.01
C SER A 102 5.12 7.02 14.11
N PRO A 103 4.36 6.98 15.23
CA PRO A 103 4.51 5.95 16.23
C PRO A 103 4.21 4.56 15.65
N ASN A 104 5.11 3.61 15.90
CA ASN A 104 4.93 2.20 15.53
C ASN A 104 4.02 1.49 16.56
N PRO A 105 2.88 0.90 16.16
CA PRO A 105 1.97 0.23 17.09
C PRO A 105 2.48 -1.14 17.57
N ASP A 106 3.62 -1.65 17.06
CA ASP A 106 4.18 -2.92 17.52
C ASP A 106 4.59 -2.83 19.01
N PRO A 107 3.98 -3.63 19.92
CA PRO A 107 4.32 -3.59 21.34
C PRO A 107 5.76 -4.02 21.65
N ARG A 108 6.46 -4.63 20.68
CA ARG A 108 7.89 -4.99 20.79
C ARG A 108 8.83 -3.83 20.43
N ASP A 109 8.28 -2.72 19.93
CA ASP A 109 9.00 -1.49 19.59
C ASP A 109 8.47 -0.30 20.41
N PRO A 110 8.53 -0.36 21.75
CA PRO A 110 7.98 0.69 22.60
C PRO A 110 8.79 1.98 22.51
N ASN A 111 8.13 3.11 22.74
CA ASN A 111 8.81 4.36 22.93
C ASN A 111 9.64 4.34 24.22
N ILE A 112 10.95 4.57 24.11
CA ILE A 112 11.88 4.70 25.25
C ILE A 112 12.28 6.16 25.52
N SER A 113 11.86 7.09 24.65
CA SER A 113 12.20 8.50 24.78
C SER A 113 11.15 9.23 25.61
N PRO A 114 11.53 9.83 26.76
CA PRO A 114 10.60 10.64 27.54
C PRO A 114 10.20 11.94 26.84
N ALA A 115 10.90 12.31 25.75
CA ALA A 115 10.60 13.51 24.96
C ALA A 115 9.46 13.32 23.95
N VAL A 116 8.99 12.08 23.74
CA VAL A 116 7.95 11.75 22.77
C VAL A 116 6.67 11.36 23.50
N VAL A 117 5.56 12.02 23.17
CA VAL A 117 4.22 11.68 23.71
C VAL A 117 3.55 10.67 22.76
N ALA A 118 3.99 9.42 22.84
CA ALA A 118 3.42 8.27 22.12
C ALA A 118 3.81 6.95 22.81
N ASP A 119 3.01 5.90 22.63
CA ASP A 119 3.27 4.56 23.18
C ASP A 119 4.39 3.83 22.43
N GLY A 120 4.42 3.97 21.10
CA GLY A 120 5.37 3.31 20.20
C GLY A 120 6.54 4.20 19.78
N ALA A 121 7.68 3.58 19.46
CA ALA A 121 8.82 4.31 18.93
C ALA A 121 8.46 5.03 17.62
N ILE A 122 9.03 6.22 17.40
CA ILE A 122 8.84 6.95 16.14
C ILE A 122 9.70 6.29 15.06
N ARG A 123 9.07 5.83 13.99
CA ARG A 123 9.74 5.16 12.86
C ARG A 123 9.40 5.84 11.54
N ALA A 124 10.24 5.59 10.54
CA ALA A 124 9.89 5.88 9.15
C ALA A 124 8.71 4.99 8.75
N THR A 125 7.68 5.62 8.20
CA THR A 125 6.37 5.01 7.95
C THR A 125 6.00 5.17 6.50
N TRP A 126 5.43 4.13 5.91
CA TRP A 126 4.84 4.16 4.57
C TRP A 126 3.37 3.77 4.70
N VAL A 127 2.48 4.69 4.32
CA VAL A 127 1.03 4.47 4.31
C VAL A 127 0.55 4.41 2.87
N HIS A 128 -0.04 3.29 2.46
CA HIS A 128 -0.62 3.13 1.14
C HIS A 128 -1.87 4.01 0.98
N SER A 129 -1.96 4.70 -0.15
CA SER A 129 -2.92 5.78 -0.39
C SER A 129 -4.38 5.30 -0.50
N ARG A 130 -4.60 4.06 -0.95
CA ARG A 130 -5.95 3.54 -1.24
C ARG A 130 -6.59 2.81 -0.08
N ASP A 131 -5.82 2.01 0.65
CA ASP A 131 -6.35 1.13 1.71
C ASP A 131 -5.83 1.49 3.11
N GLY A 132 -4.91 2.45 3.23
CA GLY A 132 -4.31 2.83 4.50
C GLY A 132 -3.42 1.76 5.11
N SER A 133 -3.09 0.70 4.38
CA SER A 133 -2.12 -0.29 4.84
C SER A 133 -0.80 0.41 5.15
N THR A 134 -0.23 0.08 6.31
CA THR A 134 0.89 0.84 6.87
C THR A 134 2.03 -0.10 7.24
N VAL A 135 3.25 0.29 6.89
CA VAL A 135 4.48 -0.39 7.30
C VAL A 135 5.44 0.61 7.94
N TRP A 136 6.17 0.15 8.96
CA TRP A 136 7.18 0.93 9.68
C TRP A 136 8.57 0.32 9.46
N ALA A 137 9.58 1.17 9.44
CA ALA A 137 10.99 0.75 9.40
C ALA A 137 11.35 -0.02 10.68
N LYS A 138 12.20 -1.04 10.52
CA LYS A 138 12.77 -1.83 11.62
C LYS A 138 13.89 -1.05 12.31
#